data_AF-A0A2M7RF00-F1
#
_entry.id   AF-A0A2M7RF00-F1
#
_cell.length_a   1.000
_cell.length_b   1.000
_cell.length_c   1.000
_cell.angle_alpha   90.00
_cell.angle_beta   90.00
_cell.angle_gamma   90.00
#
_symmetry.space_group_name_H-M   'P 1'
#
loop_
_entity.id
_entity.type
_entity.pdbx_description
1 polymer ?
#
loop_
_entity_poly.entity_id
_entity_poly.type
_entity_poly.pdbx_seq_one_letter_code
_entity_poly.pdbx_strand_id
1 'polypeptide(L)'
;MNKEIQRVYHSNDLDGVHINAPNSLRAAAWVVGNKHALSPEGSLLDSKKGPVKSWFASIIHNGRKSTSDSLAGLSEFSCIAETHGLEMVKAATTGRTSEIHESTLDFLELNGYSKHFSEINLNPDKKNHSWKENVARRKLDEGYDMVVHLDDDIRAAMTVARVDEYRVIVFLIKNWSNAKPLLWIGEKRGLQLPPNIYFADDVLDASRIFEQAILEKVA
;
A
#
# COMPACT_ATOMS: atom_id res chain seq x y z
N MET A 1 1.34 -22.23 -19.31
CA MET A 1 2.72 -22.21 -18.77
C MET A 1 2.71 -21.25 -17.61
N ASN A 2 2.78 -21.73 -16.37
CA ASN A 2 3.05 -20.85 -15.23
C ASN A 2 4.49 -20.39 -15.39
N LYS A 3 4.67 -19.08 -15.61
CA LYS A 3 6.00 -18.46 -15.62
C LYS A 3 6.47 -18.49 -14.17
N GLU A 4 7.61 -19.12 -13.92
CA GLU A 4 8.24 -19.15 -12.60
C GLU A 4 8.47 -17.70 -12.14
N ILE A 5 7.95 -17.33 -10.97
CA ILE A 5 8.14 -15.99 -10.42
C ILE A 5 9.61 -15.90 -10.03
N GLN A 6 10.34 -14.95 -10.62
CA GLN A 6 11.75 -14.73 -10.29
C GLN A 6 11.99 -13.33 -9.74
N ARG A 7 11.24 -12.33 -10.21
CA ARG A 7 11.47 -10.91 -9.87
C ARG A 7 10.25 -10.31 -9.19
N VAL A 8 10.41 -9.88 -7.94
CA VAL A 8 9.35 -9.31 -7.10
C VAL A 8 9.65 -7.85 -6.79
N TYR A 9 8.68 -6.99 -7.07
CA TYR A 9 8.71 -5.60 -6.63
C TYR A 9 7.88 -5.42 -5.36
N HIS A 10 8.53 -5.24 -4.21
CA HIS A 10 7.86 -5.01 -2.95
C HIS A 10 7.80 -3.50 -2.65
N SER A 11 6.61 -2.91 -2.73
CA SER A 11 6.36 -1.48 -2.53
C SER A 11 5.57 -1.24 -1.26
N ASN A 12 5.97 -0.26 -0.45
CA ASN A 12 5.29 0.06 0.81
C ASN A 12 4.83 1.53 0.87
N ASP A 13 3.61 1.76 1.33
CA ASP A 13 3.17 3.09 1.73
C ASP A 13 3.89 3.60 2.99
N LEU A 14 4.68 4.65 2.81
CA LEU A 14 5.47 5.27 3.90
C LEU A 14 4.59 5.83 5.03
N ASP A 15 3.42 6.35 4.70
CA ASP A 15 2.54 7.05 5.65
C ASP A 15 1.74 6.07 6.50
N GLY A 16 1.07 5.12 5.85
CA GLY A 16 0.19 4.16 6.50
C GLY A 16 0.89 3.12 7.33
N VAL A 17 2.04 2.64 6.87
CA VAL A 17 2.66 1.41 7.40
C VAL A 17 3.77 1.70 8.41
N HIS A 18 4.43 2.85 8.30
CA HIS A 18 5.57 3.22 9.17
C HIS A 18 5.32 4.44 10.05
N ILE A 19 4.40 5.33 9.65
CA ILE A 19 4.27 6.65 10.26
C ILE A 19 2.82 6.87 10.68
N ASN A 20 2.38 6.16 11.72
CA ASN A 20 1.05 6.18 12.36
C ASN A 20 0.17 7.38 11.93
N ALA A 21 -0.48 7.26 10.78
CA ALA A 21 -1.20 8.37 10.15
C ALA A 21 -2.62 8.46 10.69
N PRO A 22 -3.13 9.67 10.97
CA PRO A 22 -4.53 9.81 11.33
C PRO A 22 -5.35 9.28 10.17
N ASN A 23 -6.12 8.24 10.46
CA ASN A 23 -6.98 7.56 9.49
C ASN A 23 -7.77 8.59 8.68
N SER A 24 -7.81 8.43 7.36
CA SER A 24 -8.52 9.40 6.54
C SER A 24 -10.03 9.23 6.78
N LEU A 25 -10.66 10.23 7.42
CA LEU A 25 -12.12 10.28 7.58
C LEU A 25 -12.84 10.15 6.22
N ARG A 26 -12.15 10.53 5.13
CA ARG A 26 -12.62 10.36 3.76
C ARG A 26 -12.61 8.90 3.28
N ALA A 27 -11.65 8.07 3.70
CA ALA A 27 -11.66 6.64 3.42
C ALA A 27 -12.79 5.96 4.19
N ALA A 28 -12.92 6.23 5.50
CA ALA A 28 -14.03 5.68 6.29
C ALA A 28 -15.40 6.11 5.74
N ALA A 29 -15.59 7.39 5.42
CA ALA A 29 -16.82 7.89 4.81
C ALA A 29 -17.09 7.28 3.43
N TRP A 30 -16.05 6.92 2.68
CA TRP A 30 -16.18 6.27 1.38
C TRP A 30 -16.61 4.83 1.50
N VAL A 31 -16.02 4.08 2.42
CA VAL A 31 -16.41 2.69 2.73
C VAL A 31 -17.90 2.64 3.11
N VAL A 32 -18.34 3.59 3.94
CA VAL A 32 -19.75 3.64 4.38
C VAL A 32 -20.67 4.25 3.31
N GLY A 33 -20.19 5.20 2.52
CA GLY A 33 -21.05 6.05 1.68
C GLY A 33 -21.39 5.49 0.29
N ASN A 34 -20.64 4.52 -0.23
CA ASN A 34 -20.80 4.10 -1.64
C ASN A 34 -21.68 2.87 -1.82
N LYS A 35 -22.83 3.07 -2.50
CA LYS A 35 -23.76 2.00 -2.93
C LYS A 35 -23.38 1.33 -4.27
N HIS A 36 -22.44 1.92 -5.03
CA HIS A 36 -22.15 1.53 -6.42
C HIS A 36 -20.68 1.71 -6.83
N ALA A 37 -19.76 1.94 -5.90
CA ALA A 37 -18.38 2.17 -6.29
C ALA A 37 -17.67 0.82 -6.43
N LEU A 38 -17.29 0.54 -7.68
CA LEU A 38 -16.28 -0.42 -8.11
C LEU A 38 -16.83 -1.80 -8.54
N SER A 39 -17.46 -1.84 -9.73
CA SER A 39 -17.13 -2.97 -10.62
C SER A 39 -15.63 -2.88 -10.97
N PRO A 40 -14.96 -4.00 -11.29
CA PRO A 40 -13.56 -4.00 -11.77
C PRO A 40 -13.29 -3.00 -12.89
N GLU A 41 -14.34 -2.59 -13.61
CA GLU A 41 -14.33 -1.69 -14.78
C GLU A 41 -14.75 -0.23 -14.45
N GLY A 42 -15.18 0.05 -13.22
CA GLY A 42 -15.80 1.34 -12.84
C GLY A 42 -14.81 2.42 -12.41
N SER A 43 -14.99 3.63 -12.93
CA SER A 43 -14.26 4.84 -12.53
C SER A 43 -14.50 5.20 -11.07
N LEU A 44 -13.44 5.57 -10.36
CA LEU A 44 -13.55 6.13 -9.01
C LEU A 44 -14.31 7.45 -9.11
N LEU A 45 -15.54 7.46 -8.61
CA LEU A 45 -16.30 8.70 -8.45
C LEU A 45 -15.48 9.68 -7.61
N ASP A 46 -15.18 10.81 -8.24
CA ASP A 46 -14.45 11.95 -7.72
C ASP A 46 -15.15 12.46 -6.45
N SER A 47 -14.74 11.96 -5.28
CA SER A 47 -15.37 12.36 -4.02
C SER A 47 -15.01 13.83 -3.75
N LYS A 48 -16.02 14.71 -3.81
CA LYS A 48 -15.89 16.16 -3.58
C LYS A 48 -14.97 16.47 -2.39
N LYS A 49 -13.93 17.26 -2.67
CA LYS A 49 -12.91 17.72 -1.71
C LYS A 49 -13.55 18.57 -0.61
N GLY A 50 -13.61 18.06 0.63
CA GLY A 50 -13.81 18.89 1.82
C GLY A 50 -12.49 19.55 2.26
N PRO A 51 -12.44 20.82 2.69
CA PRO A 51 -11.21 21.51 2.98
C PRO A 51 -10.65 21.06 4.34
N VAL A 52 -9.74 20.10 4.36
CA VAL A 52 -8.92 19.85 5.56
C VAL A 52 -7.64 20.65 5.36
N LYS A 53 -7.53 21.76 6.09
CA LYS A 53 -6.43 22.72 6.01
C LYS A 53 -5.09 22.02 6.27
N SER A 54 -4.14 22.18 5.34
CA SER A 54 -2.84 21.48 5.29
C SER A 54 -1.96 21.63 6.55
N TRP A 55 -2.22 22.64 7.39
CA TRP A 55 -1.43 22.91 8.59
C TRP A 55 -1.69 21.92 9.74
N PHE A 56 -2.91 21.41 9.89
CA PHE A 56 -3.20 20.39 10.92
C PHE A 56 -2.57 19.04 10.57
N ALA A 57 -2.44 18.72 9.28
CA ALA A 57 -1.73 17.52 8.86
C ALA A 57 -0.28 17.59 9.35
N SER A 58 0.47 18.65 9.07
CA SER A 58 1.91 18.72 9.41
C SER A 58 2.21 18.59 10.91
N ILE A 59 1.34 19.14 11.77
CA ILE A 59 1.49 19.02 13.24
C ILE A 59 1.21 17.58 13.70
N ILE A 60 0.24 16.89 13.11
CA ILE A 60 -0.06 15.49 13.44
C ILE A 60 1.03 14.56 12.87
N HIS A 61 1.80 14.97 11.85
CA HIS A 61 2.91 14.19 11.28
C HIS A 61 4.20 14.25 12.11
N ASN A 62 4.49 15.36 12.82
CA ASN A 62 5.79 15.58 13.51
C ASN A 62 5.97 14.86 14.86
N GLY A 63 4.92 14.25 15.43
CA GLY A 63 4.97 13.58 16.75
C GLY A 63 4.98 12.05 16.70
N ARG A 64 5.22 11.45 15.52
CA ARG A 64 4.93 10.04 15.28
C ARG A 64 6.12 9.13 15.59
N LYS A 65 5.83 8.05 16.30
CA LYS A 65 6.76 6.95 16.56
C LYS A 65 6.48 5.82 15.60
N SER A 66 7.55 5.23 15.07
CA SER A 66 7.45 3.96 14.37
C SER A 66 7.13 2.83 15.32
N THR A 67 6.39 1.86 14.82
CA THR A 67 6.25 0.53 15.39
C THR A 67 7.49 -0.29 15.03
N SER A 68 8.13 -0.92 16.01
CA SER A 68 9.24 -1.88 15.82
C SER A 68 8.86 -3.00 14.85
N ASP A 69 7.58 -3.35 14.86
CA ASP A 69 7.03 -4.53 14.18
C ASP A 69 6.98 -4.33 12.66
N SER A 70 6.85 -3.08 12.18
CA SER A 70 6.86 -2.77 10.75
C SER A 70 8.24 -3.01 10.11
N LEU A 71 9.33 -2.77 10.84
CA LEU A 71 10.68 -3.02 10.36
C LEU A 71 11.04 -4.51 10.38
N ALA A 72 10.58 -5.22 11.41
CA ALA A 72 10.73 -6.67 11.49
C ALA A 72 10.02 -7.36 10.31
N GLY A 73 8.77 -6.97 10.04
CA GLY A 73 8.01 -7.49 8.89
C GLY A 73 8.69 -7.21 7.54
N LEU A 74 9.23 -6.00 7.31
CA LEU A 74 9.98 -5.71 6.07
C LEU A 74 11.22 -6.59 5.90
N SER A 75 11.90 -6.91 6.99
CA SER A 75 13.06 -7.82 6.96
C SER A 75 12.62 -9.24 6.62
N GLU A 76 11.47 -9.66 7.13
CA GLU A 76 10.91 -10.99 6.88
C GLU A 76 10.55 -11.21 5.40
N PHE A 77 9.98 -10.20 4.72
CA PHE A 77 9.76 -10.27 3.26
C PHE A 77 11.04 -10.58 2.47
N SER A 78 12.17 -9.97 2.86
CA SER A 78 13.47 -10.25 2.23
C SER A 78 13.96 -11.66 2.54
N CYS A 79 13.83 -12.11 3.79
CA CYS A 79 14.23 -13.45 4.21
C CYS A 79 13.45 -14.53 3.43
N ILE A 80 12.13 -14.35 3.28
CA ILE A 80 11.26 -15.22 2.49
C ILE A 80 11.72 -15.21 1.02
N ALA A 81 11.90 -14.03 0.43
CA ALA A 81 12.36 -13.92 -0.95
C ALA A 81 13.69 -14.64 -1.20
N GLU A 82 14.68 -14.44 -0.32
CA GLU A 82 15.98 -15.11 -0.38
C GLU A 82 15.85 -16.63 -0.25
N THR A 83 15.02 -17.11 0.69
CA THR A 83 14.75 -18.54 0.93
C THR A 83 14.16 -19.21 -0.31
N HIS A 84 13.34 -18.48 -1.06
CA HIS A 84 12.69 -18.96 -2.29
C HIS A 84 13.47 -18.60 -3.57
N GLY A 85 14.68 -18.03 -3.47
CA GLY A 85 15.51 -17.69 -4.63
C GLY A 85 14.94 -16.55 -5.49
N LEU A 86 14.13 -15.68 -4.92
CA LEU A 86 13.49 -14.55 -5.60
C LEU A 86 14.36 -13.29 -5.52
N GLU A 87 14.50 -12.58 -6.65
CA GLU A 87 15.07 -11.24 -6.69
C GLU A 87 14.01 -10.24 -6.20
N MET A 88 14.18 -9.70 -4.99
CA MET A 88 13.25 -8.71 -4.42
C MET A 88 13.86 -7.31 -4.35
N VAL A 89 13.17 -6.35 -4.97
CA VAL A 89 13.43 -4.91 -4.79
C VAL A 89 12.50 -4.37 -3.73
N LYS A 90 13.05 -3.67 -2.73
CA LYS A 90 12.28 -3.01 -1.66
C LYS A 90 12.15 -1.54 -1.96
N ALA A 91 10.92 -1.09 -2.15
CA ALA A 91 10.60 0.29 -2.46
C ALA A 91 9.71 0.91 -1.38
N ALA A 92 10.02 2.15 -1.05
CA ALA A 92 9.11 3.05 -0.37
C ALA A 92 8.34 3.85 -1.42
N THR A 93 7.01 3.88 -1.38
CA THR A 93 6.20 4.64 -2.33
C THR A 93 5.21 5.52 -1.58
N THR A 94 5.32 6.84 -1.74
CA THR A 94 4.43 7.79 -1.06
C THR A 94 3.56 8.55 -2.05
N GLY A 95 2.30 8.73 -1.69
CA GLY A 95 1.38 9.63 -2.39
C GLY A 95 1.59 11.12 -2.05
N ARG A 96 2.49 11.45 -1.12
CA ARG A 96 2.77 12.82 -0.67
C ARG A 96 3.17 13.73 -1.83
N THR A 97 2.57 14.91 -1.87
CA THR A 97 2.87 15.92 -2.89
C THR A 97 4.32 16.41 -2.78
N SER A 98 4.84 16.92 -3.90
CA SER A 98 6.23 17.40 -4.02
C SER A 98 6.65 18.47 -3.02
N GLU A 99 5.71 19.17 -2.39
CA GLU A 99 5.98 20.22 -1.39
C GLU A 99 6.59 19.68 -0.09
N ILE A 100 6.42 18.40 0.21
CA ILE A 100 6.88 17.78 1.47
C ILE A 100 7.89 16.65 1.24
N HIS A 101 8.39 16.49 0.01
CA HIS A 101 9.37 15.46 -0.34
C HIS A 101 10.64 15.56 0.48
N GLU A 102 11.23 16.75 0.60
CA GLU A 102 12.44 16.99 1.40
C GLU A 102 12.24 16.56 2.86
N SER A 103 11.20 17.07 3.52
CA SER A 103 10.88 16.67 4.90
C SER A 103 10.57 15.18 5.07
N THR A 104 10.07 14.53 4.01
CA THR A 104 9.81 13.09 4.02
C THR A 104 11.13 12.32 3.98
N LEU A 105 12.05 12.72 3.09
CA LEU A 105 13.38 12.12 2.97
C LEU A 105 14.21 12.32 4.23
N ASP A 106 14.21 13.54 4.80
CA ASP A 106 14.89 13.83 6.06
C ASP A 106 14.38 12.95 7.20
N PHE A 107 13.06 12.78 7.30
CA PHE A 107 12.47 11.89 8.30
C PHE A 107 12.94 10.45 8.11
N LEU A 108 12.98 9.94 6.87
CA LEU A 108 13.44 8.57 6.61
C LEU A 108 14.90 8.38 6.99
N GLU A 109 15.76 9.35 6.68
CA GLU A 109 17.18 9.29 6.98
C GLU A 109 17.44 9.38 8.50
N LEU A 110 16.84 10.38 9.17
CA LEU A 110 17.01 10.60 10.61
C LEU A 110 16.58 9.40 11.45
N ASN A 111 15.61 8.63 10.98
CA ASN A 111 15.13 7.43 11.66
C ASN A 111 15.72 6.13 11.09
N GLY A 112 16.64 6.19 10.13
CA GLY A 112 17.30 5.03 9.54
C GLY A 112 16.43 4.17 8.61
N TYR A 113 15.23 4.62 8.23
CA TYR A 113 14.33 3.90 7.32
C TYR A 113 14.87 3.82 5.90
N SER A 114 15.56 4.87 5.44
CA SER A 114 16.14 4.94 4.09
C SER A 114 16.96 3.69 3.75
N LYS A 115 17.67 3.15 4.73
CA LYS A 115 18.54 1.97 4.60
C LYS A 115 17.78 0.66 4.33
N HIS A 116 16.48 0.62 4.60
CA HIS A 116 15.65 -0.57 4.34
C HIS A 116 15.11 -0.64 2.91
N PHE A 117 15.21 0.46 2.16
CA PHE A 117 14.67 0.58 0.80
C PHE A 117 15.80 0.76 -0.21
N SER A 118 15.75 0.00 -1.31
CA SER A 118 16.60 0.19 -2.48
C SER A 118 16.05 1.28 -3.42
N GLU A 119 14.74 1.57 -3.34
CA GLU A 119 14.08 2.61 -4.12
C GLU A 119 13.16 3.47 -3.26
N ILE A 120 13.06 4.76 -3.57
CA ILE A 120 12.07 5.67 -2.99
C ILE A 120 11.31 6.38 -4.12
N ASN A 121 10.02 6.09 -4.24
CA ASN A 121 9.12 6.66 -5.23
C ASN A 121 8.27 7.77 -4.62
N LEU A 122 8.68 9.00 -4.89
CA LEU A 122 7.97 10.20 -4.46
C LEU A 122 6.99 10.65 -5.55
N ASN A 123 5.76 11.01 -5.18
CA ASN A 123 4.76 11.48 -6.14
C ASN A 123 5.15 12.85 -6.73
N PRO A 124 5.53 12.94 -8.02
CA PRO A 124 5.97 14.19 -8.62
C PRO A 124 4.82 15.21 -8.74
N ASP A 125 3.58 14.72 -8.81
CA ASP A 125 2.41 15.50 -9.16
C ASP A 125 1.57 15.86 -7.94
N LYS A 126 1.27 17.16 -7.77
CA LYS A 126 0.44 17.66 -6.66
C LYS A 126 -1.02 17.15 -6.66
N LYS A 127 -1.46 16.44 -7.71
CA LYS A 127 -2.86 16.01 -7.89
C LYS A 127 -3.02 14.55 -8.31
N ASN A 128 -1.94 13.80 -8.47
CA ASN A 128 -2.05 12.42 -8.94
C ASN A 128 -2.42 11.48 -7.80
N HIS A 129 -3.70 11.12 -7.72
CA HIS A 129 -4.22 10.14 -6.76
C HIS A 129 -3.96 8.69 -7.16
N SER A 130 -3.54 8.45 -8.41
CA SER A 130 -3.17 7.15 -8.99
C SER A 130 -1.66 6.94 -9.03
N TRP A 131 -0.88 7.67 -8.24
CA TRP A 131 0.59 7.56 -8.27
C TRP A 131 1.07 6.14 -7.97
N LYS A 132 0.56 5.51 -6.91
CA LYS A 132 0.93 4.14 -6.52
C LYS A 132 0.54 3.11 -7.58
N GLU A 133 -0.64 3.28 -8.18
CA GLU A 133 -1.11 2.49 -9.33
C GLU A 133 -0.14 2.60 -10.52
N ASN A 134 0.28 3.83 -10.86
CA ASN A 134 1.23 4.09 -11.95
C ASN A 134 2.60 3.45 -11.68
N VAL A 135 3.08 3.50 -10.43
CA VAL A 135 4.34 2.83 -10.03
C VAL A 135 4.22 1.32 -10.23
N ALA A 136 3.12 0.71 -9.78
CA ALA A 136 2.90 -0.73 -9.94
C ALA A 136 2.84 -1.13 -11.43
N ARG A 137 2.10 -0.39 -12.26
CA ARG A 137 2.02 -0.63 -13.71
C ARG A 137 3.39 -0.54 -14.37
N ARG A 138 4.13 0.54 -14.08
CA ARG A 138 5.49 0.75 -14.61
C ARG A 138 6.43 -0.41 -14.26
N LYS A 139 6.35 -0.95 -13.04
CA LYS A 139 7.21 -2.05 -12.61
C LYS A 139 6.87 -3.37 -13.30
N LEU A 140 5.59 -3.66 -13.56
CA LEU A 140 5.24 -4.78 -14.42
C LEU A 140 5.77 -4.60 -15.85
N ASP A 141 5.72 -3.38 -16.40
CA ASP A 141 6.25 -3.05 -17.73
C ASP A 141 7.80 -3.13 -17.78
N GLU A 142 8.48 -2.86 -16.67
CA GLU A 142 9.94 -3.05 -16.49
C GLU A 142 10.33 -4.54 -16.39
N GLY A 143 9.36 -5.46 -16.43
CA GLY A 143 9.59 -6.91 -16.48
C GLY A 143 9.70 -7.57 -15.10
N TYR A 144 9.14 -6.97 -14.05
CA TYR A 144 8.91 -7.70 -12.79
C TYR A 144 7.75 -8.68 -12.97
N ASP A 145 7.89 -9.89 -12.43
CA ASP A 145 6.88 -10.95 -12.54
C ASP A 145 5.72 -10.72 -11.57
N MET A 146 6.00 -10.06 -10.44
CA MET A 146 5.03 -9.76 -9.40
C MET A 146 5.30 -8.41 -8.74
N VAL A 147 4.22 -7.70 -8.39
CA VAL A 147 4.24 -6.52 -7.51
C VAL A 147 3.52 -6.88 -6.22
N VAL A 148 4.19 -6.70 -5.09
CA VAL A 148 3.60 -6.80 -3.75
C VAL A 148 3.51 -5.40 -3.18
N HIS A 149 2.32 -4.97 -2.77
CA HIS A 149 2.12 -3.64 -2.23
C HIS A 149 1.52 -3.67 -0.82
N LEU A 150 2.12 -2.93 0.12
CA LEU A 150 1.55 -2.69 1.44
C LEU A 150 0.91 -1.30 1.48
N ASP A 151 -0.35 -1.21 1.91
CA ASP A 151 -1.07 0.05 2.07
C ASP A 151 -2.03 -0.04 3.26
N ASP A 152 -2.35 1.08 3.89
CA ASP A 152 -3.37 1.16 4.94
C ASP A 152 -4.66 1.84 4.43
N ASP A 153 -4.61 2.57 3.31
CA ASP A 153 -5.77 3.21 2.70
C ASP A 153 -6.43 2.26 1.70
N ILE A 154 -7.66 1.86 2.02
CA ILE A 154 -8.46 0.99 1.16
C ILE A 154 -8.63 1.53 -0.26
N ARG A 155 -8.72 2.85 -0.47
CA ARG A 155 -8.86 3.42 -1.82
C ARG A 155 -7.58 3.21 -2.62
N ALA A 156 -6.43 3.45 -2.01
CA ALA A 156 -5.14 3.24 -2.65
C ALA A 156 -4.93 1.75 -2.94
N ALA A 157 -5.23 0.88 -1.98
CA ALA A 157 -5.19 -0.57 -2.16
C ALA A 157 -6.05 -1.04 -3.34
N MET A 158 -7.30 -0.56 -3.42
CA MET A 158 -8.22 -0.87 -4.52
C MET A 158 -7.68 -0.40 -5.88
N THR A 159 -7.06 0.79 -5.96
CA THR A 159 -6.48 1.28 -7.21
C THR A 159 -5.29 0.44 -7.67
N VAL A 160 -4.39 0.09 -6.75
CA VAL A 160 -3.19 -0.71 -7.08
C VAL A 160 -3.59 -2.12 -7.49
N ALA A 161 -4.52 -2.75 -6.77
CA ALA A 161 -4.97 -4.11 -7.04
C ALA A 161 -5.57 -4.30 -8.45
N ARG A 162 -6.13 -3.24 -9.04
CA ARG A 162 -6.71 -3.26 -10.40
C ARG A 162 -5.70 -3.31 -11.53
N VAL A 163 -4.42 -3.04 -11.25
CA VAL A 163 -3.39 -2.98 -12.29
C VAL A 163 -3.25 -4.33 -13.00
N ASP A 164 -3.19 -5.42 -12.24
CA ASP A 164 -3.16 -6.79 -12.76
C ASP A 164 -3.53 -7.76 -11.63
N GLU A 165 -4.70 -8.41 -11.72
CA GLU A 165 -5.24 -9.30 -10.68
C GLU A 165 -4.33 -10.51 -10.39
N TYR A 166 -3.51 -10.94 -11.36
CA TYR A 166 -2.69 -12.14 -11.25
C TYR A 166 -1.28 -11.85 -10.75
N ARG A 167 -0.74 -10.68 -11.12
CA ARG A 167 0.64 -10.26 -10.85
C ARG A 167 0.78 -9.23 -9.75
N VAL A 168 -0.31 -8.56 -9.34
CA VAL A 168 -0.29 -7.61 -8.22
C VAL A 168 -0.95 -8.25 -7.02
N ILE A 169 -0.27 -8.22 -5.88
CA ILE A 169 -0.80 -8.59 -4.56
C ILE A 169 -0.77 -7.34 -3.69
N VAL A 170 -1.89 -7.02 -3.04
CA VAL A 170 -1.97 -5.89 -2.13
C VAL A 170 -2.31 -6.38 -0.73
N PHE A 171 -1.46 -6.05 0.25
CA PHE A 171 -1.76 -6.23 1.66
C PHE A 171 -2.33 -4.94 2.22
N LEU A 172 -3.61 -4.98 2.58
CA LEU A 172 -4.30 -3.91 3.27
C LEU A 172 -4.05 -4.05 4.77
N ILE A 173 -3.08 -3.28 5.27
CA ILE A 173 -2.68 -3.27 6.68
C ILE A 173 -3.78 -2.65 7.51
N LYS A 174 -4.15 -3.33 8.59
CA LYS A 174 -5.23 -2.91 9.46
C LYS A 174 -4.98 -1.54 10.07
N ASN A 175 -5.95 -0.67 9.84
CA ASN A 175 -6.09 0.61 10.48
C ASN A 175 -7.55 0.81 10.90
N TRP A 176 -7.87 1.98 11.46
CA TRP A 176 -9.21 2.24 11.96
C TRP A 176 -10.23 2.46 10.82
N SER A 177 -9.78 2.98 9.68
CA SER A 177 -10.64 3.25 8.50
C SER A 177 -11.00 2.01 7.69
N ASN A 178 -10.24 0.93 7.79
CA ASN A 178 -10.49 -0.36 7.16
C ASN A 178 -10.78 -1.47 8.19
N ALA A 179 -11.15 -1.10 9.42
CA ALA A 179 -11.50 -2.07 10.45
C ALA A 179 -12.68 -2.96 9.99
N LYS A 180 -12.67 -4.24 10.39
CA LYS A 180 -13.69 -5.25 10.03
C LYS A 180 -15.14 -4.73 10.09
N PRO A 181 -15.59 -3.97 11.12
CA PRO A 181 -16.95 -3.44 11.15
C PRO A 181 -17.27 -2.46 10.02
N LEU A 182 -16.32 -1.60 9.62
CA LEU A 182 -16.52 -0.66 8.52
C LEU A 182 -16.56 -1.38 7.18
N LEU A 183 -15.65 -2.33 6.96
CA LEU A 183 -15.64 -3.15 5.75
C LEU A 183 -16.94 -3.92 5.59
N TRP A 184 -17.43 -4.55 6.67
CA TRP A 184 -18.71 -5.24 6.69
C TRP A 184 -19.90 -4.33 6.35
N ILE A 185 -19.89 -3.09 6.85
CA ILE A 185 -20.89 -2.08 6.45
C ILE A 185 -20.77 -1.77 4.95
N GLY A 186 -19.54 -1.65 4.44
CA GLY A 186 -19.26 -1.45 3.02
C GLY A 186 -19.77 -2.62 2.16
N GLU A 187 -19.48 -3.86 2.54
CA GLU A 187 -19.92 -5.08 1.84
C GLU A 187 -21.44 -5.15 1.75
N LYS A 188 -22.14 -4.87 2.86
CA LYS A 188 -23.60 -4.75 2.88
C LYS A 188 -24.16 -3.67 1.95
N ARG A 189 -23.33 -2.70 1.57
CA ARG A 189 -23.65 -1.62 0.64
C ARG A 189 -23.10 -1.87 -0.77
N GLY A 190 -22.53 -3.03 -1.04
CA GLY A 190 -22.06 -3.43 -2.37
C GLY A 190 -20.58 -3.17 -2.64
N LEU A 191 -19.77 -2.86 -1.61
CA LEU A 191 -18.32 -2.87 -1.75
C LEU A 191 -17.85 -4.31 -2.01
N GLN A 192 -17.16 -4.52 -3.13
CA GLN A 192 -16.49 -5.77 -3.45
C GLN A 192 -14.99 -5.50 -3.56
N LEU A 193 -14.19 -6.24 -2.80
CA LEU A 193 -12.74 -6.15 -2.86
C LEU A 193 -12.21 -7.11 -3.93
N PRO A 194 -11.25 -6.70 -4.76
CA PRO A 194 -10.51 -7.60 -5.64
C PRO A 194 -9.90 -8.76 -4.83
N PRO A 195 -9.88 -9.97 -5.40
CA PRO A 195 -9.41 -11.16 -4.68
C PRO A 195 -7.90 -11.15 -4.42
N ASN A 196 -7.17 -10.23 -5.08
CA ASN A 196 -5.75 -9.99 -4.84
C ASN A 196 -5.47 -8.94 -3.74
N ILE A 197 -6.50 -8.54 -2.96
CA ILE A 197 -6.34 -7.77 -1.72
C ILE A 197 -6.43 -8.72 -0.52
N TYR A 198 -5.38 -8.75 0.29
CA TYR A 198 -5.26 -9.55 1.50
C TYR A 198 -5.25 -8.64 2.73
N PHE A 199 -6.03 -8.98 3.74
CA PHE A 199 -6.00 -8.27 5.01
C PHE A 199 -4.87 -8.78 5.88
N ALA A 200 -4.12 -7.86 6.46
CA ALA A 200 -3.08 -8.19 7.44
C ALA A 200 -3.25 -7.30 8.68
N ASP A 201 -3.09 -7.89 9.87
CA ASP A 201 -3.15 -7.12 11.13
C ASP A 201 -1.97 -6.13 11.26
N ASP A 202 -0.80 -6.51 10.73
CA ASP A 202 0.42 -5.69 10.66
C ASP A 202 1.35 -6.17 9.51
N VAL A 203 2.55 -5.59 9.39
CA VAL A 203 3.51 -5.94 8.33
C VAL A 203 4.08 -7.36 8.48
N LEU A 204 4.21 -7.85 9.71
CA LEU A 204 4.73 -9.20 9.97
C LEU A 204 3.68 -10.26 9.65
N ASP A 205 2.40 -9.97 9.90
CA ASP A 205 1.30 -10.79 9.43
C ASP A 205 1.25 -10.84 7.90
N ALA A 206 1.43 -9.68 7.24
CA ALA A 206 1.51 -9.60 5.78
C ALA A 206 2.63 -10.46 5.19
N SER A 207 3.81 -10.52 5.82
CA SER A 207 4.92 -11.35 5.33
C SER A 207 4.62 -12.85 5.43
N ARG A 208 3.91 -13.29 6.48
CA ARG A 208 3.47 -14.69 6.62
C ARG A 208 2.45 -15.09 5.55
N ILE A 209 1.51 -14.20 5.24
CA ILE A 209 0.55 -14.43 4.16
C ILE A 209 1.27 -14.46 2.81
N PHE A 210 2.27 -13.60 2.62
CA PHE A 210 3.10 -13.58 1.41
C PHE A 210 3.86 -14.90 1.19
N GLU A 211 4.47 -15.47 2.23
CA GLU A 211 5.14 -16.77 2.15
C GLU A 211 4.17 -17.85 1.63
N GLN A 212 2.96 -17.91 2.19
CA GLN A 212 1.92 -18.84 1.73
C GLN A 212 1.54 -18.60 0.26
N ALA A 213 1.35 -17.34 -0.13
CA ALA A 213 1.00 -16.97 -1.50
C ALA A 213 2.10 -17.30 -2.53
N ILE A 214 3.37 -17.18 -2.16
CA ILE A 214 4.49 -17.65 -2.99
C ILE A 214 4.44 -19.17 -3.11
N LEU A 215 4.32 -19.89 -2.00
CA LEU A 215 4.28 -21.36 -1.99
C LEU A 215 3.17 -21.91 -2.91
N GLU A 216 2.00 -21.28 -2.91
CA GLU A 216 0.88 -21.67 -3.78
C GLU A 216 1.09 -21.35 -5.26
N LYS A 217 1.91 -20.33 -5.59
CA LYS A 217 2.18 -19.91 -6.97
C LYS A 217 3.44 -20.55 -7.56
N VAL A 218 4.35 -21.04 -6.73
CA VAL A 218 5.62 -21.70 -7.11
C VAL A 218 5.48 -23.23 -7.12
N ALA A 219 4.50 -23.81 -6.41
CA ALA A 219 4.15 -25.23 -6.48
C ALA A 219 3.47 -25.63 -7.80
#